data_AF-A0A0T1T7D8-F1
#
_entry.id   AF-A0A0T1T7D8-F1
#
_cell.length_a   1.000
_cell.length_b   1.000
_cell.length_c   1.000
_cell.angle_alpha   90.00
_cell.angle_beta   90.00
_cell.angle_gamma   90.00
#
_symmetry.space_group_name_H-M   'P 1'
#
loop_
_entity.id
_entity.type
_entity.pdbx_description
1 polymer ?
#
loop_
_entity_poly.entity_id
_entity_poly.type
_entity_poly.pdbx_seq_one_letter_code
_entity_poly.pdbx_strand_id
1 'polypeptide(L)'
;MRLRLLDTGTPVEQVVRPRQALRPEPFPLETMDLVDALRRRELHEILLDLTTRPFEVTDRLSRATLLRLAADDHVLLTSFHHLVFDEPSHQVYLRDLAHFYNRRMAAPGVGGIRPPLSYVDFVRSENTPRTRLDTASRLAGWVDRLRAHGSGELLPGRATGFLPLQHQYDSIPLDLSAEESRRLLRAARGERVSLYALLAAALARTLGGFYGRERLILSTPSHGRVRPETRSAVGLFSNMIQVPVDLGQTPPSGLFRQVDGVLRDASAGVDLPFGRLAEAVLGRQGDAAFYRHALAHAELRLYGVTGWIVDRREHELPMHGLRTGLAPYHQDFSRLKYATPQSSLAAAATLSVGLTMEAGRLTGALRYETTYHGRRTAEALANGFRGRLTDLARVGARRA
;
A
#
# COMPACT_ATOMS: atom_id res chain seq x y z
N MET A 1 -5.13 -10.77 -5.09
CA MET A 1 -6.12 -11.39 -5.98
C MET A 1 -6.28 -10.46 -7.18
N ARG A 2 -5.94 -10.88 -8.41
CA ARG A 2 -6.15 -10.03 -9.60
C ARG A 2 -7.51 -10.38 -10.19
N LEU A 3 -8.35 -9.37 -10.41
CA LEU A 3 -9.58 -9.55 -11.16
C LEU A 3 -9.22 -9.91 -12.61
N ARG A 4 -9.65 -11.08 -13.06
CA ARG A 4 -9.63 -11.43 -14.48
C ARG A 4 -11.00 -11.06 -15.03
N LEU A 5 -11.03 -10.18 -16.03
CA LEU A 5 -12.27 -9.97 -16.77
C LEU A 5 -12.53 -11.22 -17.59
N LEU A 6 -13.72 -11.79 -17.40
CA LEU A 6 -14.23 -12.83 -18.27
C LEU A 6 -14.96 -12.13 -19.41
N ASP A 7 -14.82 -12.68 -20.61
CA ASP A 7 -15.57 -12.22 -21.77
C ASP A 7 -17.06 -12.39 -21.49
N THR A 8 -17.89 -11.46 -21.96
CA THR A 8 -19.35 -11.43 -21.75
C THR A 8 -20.05 -12.68 -22.28
N GLY A 9 -19.38 -13.48 -23.11
CA GLY A 9 -19.86 -14.75 -23.63
C GLY A 9 -19.66 -15.96 -22.71
N THR A 10 -18.87 -15.87 -21.63
CA THR A 10 -18.81 -16.96 -20.63
C THR A 10 -20.02 -16.84 -19.72
N PRO A 11 -20.96 -17.81 -19.72
CA PRO A 11 -22.07 -17.80 -18.80
C PRO A 11 -21.53 -17.73 -17.39
N VAL A 12 -22.04 -16.78 -16.64
CA VAL A 12 -21.64 -16.47 -15.27
C VAL A 12 -21.63 -17.76 -14.42
N GLU A 13 -22.57 -18.65 -14.62
CA GLU A 13 -22.70 -19.97 -13.97
C GLU A 13 -21.52 -20.94 -14.22
N GLN A 14 -20.77 -20.79 -15.31
CA GLN A 14 -19.61 -21.64 -15.64
C GLN A 14 -18.32 -21.18 -14.94
N VAL A 15 -18.38 -20.09 -14.16
CA VAL A 15 -17.23 -19.53 -13.46
C VAL A 15 -17.08 -20.20 -12.09
N VAL A 16 -16.14 -21.13 -11.97
CA VAL A 16 -15.87 -21.90 -10.74
C VAL A 16 -15.06 -21.10 -9.69
N ARG A 17 -14.94 -19.78 -9.84
CA ARG A 17 -14.04 -18.93 -9.04
C ARG A 17 -14.79 -17.74 -8.45
N PRO A 18 -14.31 -17.18 -7.31
CA PRO A 18 -14.82 -15.92 -6.80
C PRO A 18 -14.75 -14.85 -7.90
N ARG A 19 -15.90 -14.25 -8.19
CA ARG A 19 -16.05 -13.25 -9.25
C ARG A 19 -16.66 -11.99 -8.67
N GLN A 20 -16.41 -10.88 -9.33
CA GLN A 20 -17.07 -9.62 -9.04
C GLN A 20 -17.84 -9.17 -10.28
N ALA A 21 -19.13 -8.90 -10.10
CA ALA A 21 -19.94 -8.28 -11.15
C ALA A 21 -19.78 -6.75 -11.11
N LEU A 22 -19.71 -6.13 -12.29
CA LEU A 22 -19.79 -4.68 -12.40
C LEU A 22 -21.25 -4.26 -12.18
N ARG A 23 -21.45 -3.44 -11.15
CA ARG A 23 -22.77 -2.91 -10.75
C ARG A 23 -22.76 -1.37 -10.86
N PRO A 24 -22.78 -0.80 -12.07
CA PRO A 24 -22.66 0.64 -12.29
C PRO A 24 -23.90 1.42 -11.84
N GLU A 25 -25.03 0.73 -11.61
CA GLU A 25 -26.26 1.33 -11.13
C GLU A 25 -26.08 2.00 -9.75
N PRO A 26 -26.74 3.13 -9.50
CA PRO A 26 -26.82 3.72 -8.16
C PRO A 26 -27.32 2.71 -7.14
N PHE A 27 -26.81 2.80 -5.92
CA PHE A 27 -27.28 2.01 -4.79
C PHE A 27 -27.88 2.95 -3.72
N PRO A 28 -28.84 2.47 -2.92
CA PRO A 28 -29.47 3.30 -1.91
C PRO A 28 -28.43 3.79 -0.89
N LEU A 29 -28.50 5.09 -0.57
CA LEU A 29 -27.77 5.66 0.54
C LEU A 29 -28.50 5.24 1.83
N GLU A 30 -27.90 4.32 2.57
CA GLU A 30 -28.42 3.92 3.88
C GLU A 30 -28.37 5.14 4.81
N THR A 31 -29.43 5.39 5.56
CA THR A 31 -29.44 6.46 6.57
C THR A 31 -29.61 5.83 7.95
N MET A 32 -28.75 6.23 8.89
CA MET A 32 -28.83 5.78 10.28
C MET A 32 -28.96 6.98 11.20
N ASP A 33 -29.99 6.97 12.03
CA ASP A 33 -30.18 7.98 13.05
C ASP A 33 -29.40 7.61 14.31
N LEU A 34 -28.37 8.41 14.63
CA LEU A 34 -27.49 8.15 15.77
C LEU A 34 -27.78 9.05 16.98
N VAL A 35 -28.77 9.94 16.91
CA VAL A 35 -29.08 10.90 17.98
C VAL A 35 -29.18 10.23 19.37
N ASP A 36 -29.92 9.12 19.48
CA ASP A 36 -30.03 8.37 20.73
C ASP A 36 -28.85 7.41 20.98
N ALA A 37 -28.21 6.90 19.93
CA ALA A 37 -27.08 5.99 20.06
C ALA A 37 -25.85 6.69 20.65
N LEU A 38 -25.63 7.95 20.26
CA LEU A 38 -24.53 8.79 20.75
C LEU A 38 -24.65 9.15 22.24
N ARG A 39 -25.82 8.95 22.86
CA ARG A 39 -25.97 9.07 24.32
C ARG A 39 -25.31 7.93 25.09
N ARG A 40 -25.04 6.80 24.42
CA ARG A 40 -24.57 5.55 25.04
C ARG A 40 -23.23 5.06 24.50
N ARG A 41 -22.85 5.50 23.30
CA ARG A 41 -21.64 5.06 22.60
C ARG A 41 -20.95 6.24 21.96
N GLU A 42 -19.63 6.20 21.93
CA GLU A 42 -18.88 7.18 21.17
C GLU A 42 -19.05 6.95 19.67
N LEU A 43 -19.11 8.04 18.89
CA LEU A 43 -19.16 7.97 17.42
C LEU A 43 -18.05 7.06 16.86
N HIS A 44 -16.86 7.12 17.45
CA HIS A 44 -15.72 6.33 17.04
C HIS A 44 -16.00 4.81 17.07
N GLU A 45 -16.63 4.30 18.14
CA GLU A 45 -16.95 2.88 18.26
C GLU A 45 -17.97 2.44 17.21
N ILE A 46 -18.97 3.29 16.94
CA ILE A 46 -19.98 3.04 15.93
C ILE A 46 -19.31 2.97 14.55
N LEU A 47 -18.43 3.94 14.24
CA LEU A 47 -17.67 3.93 12.99
C LEU A 47 -16.82 2.67 12.85
N LEU A 48 -16.12 2.24 13.91
CA LEU A 48 -15.34 1.00 13.91
C LEU A 48 -16.18 -0.23 13.60
N ASP A 49 -17.36 -0.36 14.20
CA ASP A 49 -18.26 -1.49 13.91
C ASP A 49 -18.71 -1.45 12.45
N LEU A 50 -19.11 -0.27 11.95
CA LEU A 50 -19.60 -0.12 10.58
C LEU A 50 -18.52 -0.44 9.53
N THR A 51 -17.28 0.01 9.75
CA THR A 51 -16.15 -0.16 8.81
C THR A 51 -15.51 -1.55 8.87
N THR A 52 -15.68 -2.29 9.97
CA THR A 52 -15.17 -3.67 10.12
C THR A 52 -16.14 -4.75 9.63
N ARG A 53 -17.38 -4.37 9.26
CA ARG A 53 -18.33 -5.27 8.59
C ARG A 53 -17.71 -5.81 7.29
N PRO A 54 -17.59 -7.14 7.10
CA PRO A 54 -16.98 -7.72 5.91
C PRO A 54 -17.78 -7.42 4.64
N PHE A 55 -17.11 -7.46 3.49
CA PHE A 55 -17.76 -7.42 2.18
C PHE A 55 -17.92 -8.85 1.66
N GLU A 56 -19.08 -9.15 1.08
CA GLU A 56 -19.23 -10.34 0.23
C GLU A 56 -18.59 -10.06 -1.13
N VAL A 57 -17.58 -10.85 -1.49
CA VAL A 57 -16.75 -10.62 -2.70
C VAL A 57 -17.58 -10.65 -4.00
N THR A 58 -18.67 -11.39 -3.98
CA THR A 58 -19.62 -11.55 -5.10
C THR A 58 -20.60 -10.40 -5.25
N ASP A 59 -20.70 -9.52 -4.25
CA ASP A 59 -21.60 -8.37 -4.24
C ASP A 59 -20.84 -7.05 -4.50
N ARG A 60 -21.54 -5.92 -4.33
CA ARG A 60 -20.97 -4.58 -4.41
C ARG A 60 -19.88 -4.39 -3.36
N LEU A 61 -18.71 -4.00 -3.84
CA LEU A 61 -17.51 -3.76 -3.00
C LEU A 61 -17.37 -2.31 -2.54
N SER A 62 -18.50 -1.61 -2.44
CA SER A 62 -18.61 -0.27 -1.90
C SER A 62 -19.90 -0.13 -1.10
N ARG A 63 -19.86 0.64 -0.02
CA ARG A 63 -21.00 0.97 0.84
C ARG A 63 -20.95 2.45 1.21
N ALA A 64 -22.11 3.06 1.36
CA ALA A 64 -22.25 4.43 1.83
C ALA A 64 -23.41 4.51 2.81
N THR A 65 -23.17 5.14 3.96
CA THR A 65 -24.16 5.33 5.01
C THR A 65 -24.09 6.79 5.47
N LEU A 66 -25.23 7.48 5.48
CA LEU A 66 -25.39 8.80 6.06
C LEU A 66 -25.80 8.65 7.52
N LEU A 67 -24.92 9.04 8.43
CA LEU A 67 -25.14 8.99 9.87
C LEU A 67 -25.64 10.35 10.32
N ARG A 68 -26.86 10.42 10.86
CA ARG A 68 -27.42 11.65 11.43
C ARG A 68 -26.99 11.78 12.89
N LEU A 69 -26.21 12.81 13.20
CA LEU A 69 -25.78 13.12 14.56
C LEU A 69 -26.73 14.12 15.23
N ALA A 70 -27.24 15.08 14.46
CA ALA A 70 -28.27 16.05 14.82
C ALA A 70 -29.08 16.45 13.58
N ALA A 71 -29.99 17.43 13.69
CA ALA A 71 -30.81 17.89 12.56
C ALA A 71 -29.98 18.46 11.39
N ASP A 72 -28.87 19.12 11.70
CA ASP A 72 -27.96 19.82 10.77
C ASP A 72 -26.53 19.26 10.81
N ASP A 73 -26.29 18.18 11.55
CA ASP A 73 -24.96 17.56 11.70
C ASP A 73 -24.99 16.08 11.29
N HIS A 74 -24.15 15.73 10.32
CA HIS A 74 -24.15 14.42 9.67
C HIS A 74 -22.73 13.96 9.33
N VAL A 75 -22.53 12.64 9.34
CA VAL A 75 -21.32 11.99 8.83
C VAL A 75 -21.68 11.10 7.65
N LEU A 76 -21.11 11.39 6.48
CA LEU A 76 -21.14 10.47 5.35
C LEU A 76 -20.01 9.45 5.50
N LEU A 77 -20.34 8.23 5.88
CA LEU A 77 -19.40 7.12 5.94
C LEU A 77 -19.39 6.36 4.61
N THR A 78 -18.26 6.35 3.93
CA THR A 78 -18.07 5.55 2.71
C THR A 78 -16.98 4.50 2.91
N SER A 79 -17.28 3.26 2.58
CA SER A 79 -16.37 2.12 2.70
C SER A 79 -16.17 1.47 1.35
N PHE A 80 -14.92 1.18 1.00
CA PHE A 80 -14.54 0.51 -0.23
C PHE A 80 -13.66 -0.69 0.08
N HIS A 81 -13.93 -1.83 -0.54
CA HIS A 81 -12.99 -2.94 -0.48
C HIS A 81 -11.77 -2.60 -1.35
N HIS A 82 -10.57 -2.89 -0.84
CA HIS A 82 -9.31 -2.58 -1.54
C HIS A 82 -9.17 -3.30 -2.90
N LEU A 83 -10.05 -4.25 -3.22
CA LEU A 83 -10.10 -4.94 -4.53
C LEU A 83 -10.53 -4.00 -5.68
N VAL A 84 -11.27 -2.92 -5.38
CA VAL A 84 -11.77 -1.95 -6.37
C VAL A 84 -11.29 -0.52 -6.13
N PHE A 85 -10.52 -0.30 -5.08
CA PHE A 85 -10.16 1.02 -4.62
C PHE A 85 -8.74 1.00 -4.07
N ASP A 86 -7.97 2.03 -4.35
CA ASP A 86 -6.63 2.24 -3.82
C ASP A 86 -6.49 3.64 -3.21
N GLU A 87 -5.35 3.91 -2.59
CA GLU A 87 -5.16 5.15 -1.84
C GLU A 87 -5.34 6.41 -2.70
N PRO A 88 -4.77 6.53 -3.94
CA PRO A 88 -5.03 7.68 -4.80
C PRO A 88 -6.48 7.81 -5.28
N SER A 89 -7.24 6.71 -5.33
CA SER A 89 -8.68 6.78 -5.66
C SER A 89 -9.46 7.63 -4.67
N HIS A 90 -8.98 7.80 -3.43
CA HIS A 90 -9.63 8.63 -2.41
C HIS A 90 -9.76 10.09 -2.86
N GLN A 91 -8.70 10.68 -3.40
CA GLN A 91 -8.73 12.08 -3.85
C GLN A 91 -9.65 12.26 -5.07
N VAL A 92 -9.63 11.31 -6.01
CA VAL A 92 -10.53 11.28 -7.16
C VAL A 92 -11.99 11.21 -6.70
N TYR A 93 -12.28 10.28 -5.79
CA TYR A 93 -13.62 10.09 -5.21
C TYR A 93 -14.15 11.37 -4.54
N LEU A 94 -13.34 11.97 -3.66
CA LEU A 94 -13.72 13.18 -2.93
C LEU A 94 -13.97 14.38 -3.85
N ARG A 95 -13.07 14.60 -4.82
CA ARG A 95 -13.24 15.65 -5.85
C ARG A 95 -14.54 15.44 -6.62
N ASP A 96 -14.78 14.23 -7.09
CA ASP A 96 -15.95 13.90 -7.91
C ASP A 96 -17.25 14.01 -7.10
N LEU A 97 -17.22 13.60 -5.82
CA LEU A 97 -18.35 13.74 -4.90
C LEU A 97 -18.77 15.22 -4.74
N ALA A 98 -17.81 16.11 -4.44
CA ALA A 98 -18.09 17.54 -4.31
C ALA A 98 -18.60 18.15 -5.63
N HIS A 99 -17.97 17.79 -6.75
CA HIS A 99 -18.38 18.24 -8.08
C HIS A 99 -19.83 17.83 -8.40
N PHE A 100 -20.18 16.56 -8.21
CA PHE A 100 -21.52 16.07 -8.51
C PHE A 100 -22.58 16.61 -7.54
N TYR A 101 -22.24 16.76 -6.27
CA TYR A 101 -23.11 17.42 -5.29
C TYR A 101 -23.45 18.85 -5.74
N ASN A 102 -22.45 19.67 -6.04
CA ASN A 102 -22.66 21.07 -6.43
C ASN A 102 -23.46 21.20 -7.73
N ARG A 103 -23.17 20.36 -8.73
CA ARG A 103 -23.95 20.35 -9.97
C ARG A 103 -25.39 19.96 -9.73
N ARG A 104 -25.65 18.98 -8.86
CA ARG A 104 -27.01 18.54 -8.51
C ARG A 104 -27.80 19.61 -7.77
N MET A 105 -27.14 20.45 -6.98
CA MET A 105 -27.72 21.60 -6.29
C MET A 105 -28.01 22.76 -7.25
N ALA A 106 -27.13 23.03 -8.21
CA ALA A 106 -27.30 24.11 -9.19
C ALA A 106 -28.36 23.78 -10.26
N ALA A 107 -28.35 22.54 -10.77
CA ALA A 107 -29.26 22.09 -11.83
C ALA A 107 -29.64 20.61 -11.62
N PRO A 108 -30.80 20.34 -11.02
CA PRO A 108 -31.35 18.99 -10.92
C PRO A 108 -31.45 18.32 -12.30
N GLY A 109 -30.80 17.15 -12.47
CA GLY A 109 -30.95 16.32 -13.68
C GLY A 109 -29.76 16.34 -14.66
N VAL A 110 -28.70 17.14 -14.43
CA VAL A 110 -27.53 17.09 -15.30
C VAL A 110 -26.67 15.86 -14.98
N GLY A 111 -26.56 14.94 -15.94
CA GLY A 111 -25.81 13.69 -15.83
C GLY A 111 -24.31 13.87 -15.52
N GLY A 112 -23.69 12.84 -14.96
CA GLY A 112 -22.28 12.86 -14.58
C GLY A 112 -21.31 12.86 -15.77
N ILE A 113 -20.09 13.35 -15.57
CA ILE A 113 -19.00 13.23 -16.54
C ILE A 113 -18.38 11.83 -16.35
N ARG A 114 -18.38 11.02 -17.40
CA ARG A 114 -17.68 9.72 -17.37
C ARG A 114 -16.17 9.99 -17.33
N PRO A 115 -15.39 9.32 -16.47
CA PRO A 115 -13.94 9.50 -16.47
C PRO A 115 -13.37 9.08 -17.84
N PRO A 116 -12.26 9.71 -18.30
CA PRO A 116 -11.62 9.36 -19.57
C PRO A 116 -11.23 7.88 -19.68
N LEU A 117 -10.99 7.23 -18.54
CA LEU A 117 -10.66 5.81 -18.43
C LEU A 117 -11.41 5.21 -17.23
N SER A 118 -12.20 4.17 -17.46
CA SER A 118 -12.71 3.35 -16.36
C SER A 118 -11.70 2.26 -15.97
N TYR A 119 -11.76 1.77 -14.73
CA TYR A 119 -10.93 0.64 -14.31
C TYR A 119 -11.18 -0.62 -15.17
N VAL A 120 -12.41 -0.78 -15.66
CA VAL A 120 -12.78 -1.89 -16.56
C VAL A 120 -12.02 -1.79 -17.88
N ASP A 121 -11.99 -0.59 -18.47
CA ASP A 121 -11.28 -0.33 -19.72
C ASP A 121 -9.76 -0.52 -19.53
N PHE A 122 -9.23 -0.12 -18.37
CA PHE A 122 -7.85 -0.41 -17.99
C PHE A 122 -7.58 -1.93 -17.95
N VAL A 123 -8.37 -2.70 -17.20
CA VAL A 123 -8.17 -4.16 -17.10
C VAL A 123 -8.36 -4.86 -18.46
N ARG A 124 -9.22 -4.36 -19.35
CA ARG A 124 -9.33 -4.86 -20.74
C ARG A 124 -8.03 -4.62 -21.51
N SER A 125 -7.46 -3.42 -21.43
CA SER A 125 -6.20 -3.08 -22.11
C SER A 125 -5.01 -3.92 -21.63
N GLU A 126 -5.02 -4.32 -20.36
CA GLU A 126 -4.04 -5.23 -19.74
C GLU A 126 -4.15 -6.68 -20.23
N ASN A 127 -5.28 -7.06 -20.83
CA ASN A 127 -5.59 -8.44 -21.20
C ASN A 127 -5.49 -8.72 -22.70
N THR A 128 -5.01 -7.79 -23.51
CA THR A 128 -4.80 -8.04 -24.95
C THR A 128 -3.65 -9.04 -25.18
N PRO A 129 -3.64 -9.82 -26.27
CA PRO A 129 -2.55 -10.74 -26.58
C PRO A 129 -1.17 -10.07 -26.60
N ARG A 130 -1.09 -8.86 -27.19
CA ARG A 130 0.14 -8.07 -27.26
C ARG A 130 0.64 -7.68 -25.87
N THR A 131 -0.24 -7.12 -25.03
CA THR A 131 0.13 -6.73 -23.66
C THR A 131 0.54 -7.94 -22.82
N ARG A 132 -0.14 -9.08 -22.99
CA ARG A 132 0.20 -10.32 -22.29
C ARG A 132 1.58 -10.87 -22.69
N LEU A 133 1.92 -10.84 -23.97
CA LEU A 133 3.21 -11.28 -24.47
C LEU A 133 4.35 -10.38 -23.97
N ASP A 134 4.17 -9.06 -24.03
CA ASP A 134 5.12 -8.08 -23.48
C ASP A 134 5.33 -8.30 -21.98
N THR A 135 4.23 -8.44 -21.22
CA THR A 135 4.26 -8.71 -19.78
C THR A 135 5.03 -10.00 -19.49
N ALA A 136 4.78 -11.08 -20.22
CA ALA A 136 5.47 -12.36 -20.01
C ALA A 136 6.99 -12.25 -20.26
N SER A 137 7.39 -11.57 -21.32
CA SER A 137 8.81 -11.33 -21.65
C SER A 137 9.51 -10.53 -20.54
N ARG A 138 8.89 -9.42 -20.10
CA ARG A 138 9.43 -8.56 -19.03
C ARG A 138 9.48 -9.28 -17.67
N LEU A 139 8.50 -10.13 -17.36
CA LEU A 139 8.49 -10.93 -16.14
C LEU A 139 9.64 -11.94 -16.08
N ALA A 140 9.99 -12.58 -17.21
CA ALA A 140 11.06 -13.59 -17.25
C ALA A 140 12.38 -13.03 -16.72
N GLY A 141 12.75 -11.80 -17.11
CA GLY A 141 13.97 -11.14 -16.62
C GLY A 141 13.99 -10.87 -15.11
N TRP A 142 12.83 -10.75 -14.47
CA TRP A 142 12.72 -10.56 -13.01
C TRP A 142 12.72 -11.87 -12.23
N VAL A 143 12.19 -12.95 -12.82
CA VAL A 143 12.04 -14.23 -12.12
C VAL A 143 13.38 -14.77 -11.62
N ASP A 144 14.37 -14.84 -12.51
CA ASP A 144 15.69 -15.39 -12.15
C ASP A 144 16.42 -14.50 -11.14
N ARG A 145 16.30 -13.17 -11.32
CA ARG A 145 16.87 -12.18 -10.40
C ARG A 145 16.30 -12.35 -8.99
N LEU A 146 14.98 -12.50 -8.85
CA LEU A 146 14.34 -12.65 -7.55
C LEU A 146 14.65 -13.99 -6.88
N ARG A 147 14.67 -15.08 -7.65
CA ARG A 147 15.07 -16.40 -7.13
C ARG A 147 16.50 -16.38 -6.59
N ALA A 148 17.43 -15.75 -7.32
CA ALA A 148 18.81 -15.61 -6.89
C ALA A 148 19.00 -14.77 -5.60
N HIS A 149 17.97 -14.01 -5.18
CA HIS A 149 17.96 -13.20 -3.96
C HIS A 149 17.07 -13.78 -2.85
N GLY A 150 16.72 -15.08 -2.94
CA GLY A 150 15.97 -15.78 -1.89
C GLY A 150 14.49 -15.41 -1.85
N SER A 151 13.86 -15.14 -2.99
CA SER A 151 12.43 -14.84 -3.03
C SER A 151 11.58 -15.93 -2.39
N GLY A 152 10.71 -15.54 -1.46
CA GLY A 152 9.85 -16.47 -0.71
C GLY A 152 10.52 -17.10 0.51
N GLU A 153 11.82 -16.88 0.71
CA GLU A 153 12.47 -17.22 1.97
C GLU A 153 12.05 -16.24 3.07
N LEU A 154 11.77 -16.78 4.25
CA LEU A 154 11.39 -15.99 5.42
C LEU A 154 12.65 -15.53 6.17
N LEU A 155 12.55 -14.37 6.82
CA LEU A 155 13.53 -13.99 7.84
C LEU A 155 13.40 -14.92 9.04
N PRO A 156 14.49 -15.33 9.69
CA PRO A 156 14.41 -16.12 10.92
C PRO A 156 13.52 -15.46 11.99
N GLY A 157 12.62 -16.23 12.58
CA GLY A 157 11.72 -15.80 13.65
C GLY A 157 11.36 -16.93 14.61
N ARG A 158 10.45 -16.64 15.55
CA ARG A 158 10.04 -17.54 16.63
C ARG A 158 9.11 -18.65 16.17
N ALA A 159 8.31 -18.37 15.14
CA ALA A 159 7.29 -19.29 14.65
C ALA A 159 7.73 -19.95 13.34
N THR A 160 7.55 -21.27 13.26
CA THR A 160 7.85 -22.07 12.07
C THR A 160 6.59 -22.72 11.46
N GLY A 161 5.41 -22.41 11.98
CA GLY A 161 4.14 -23.07 11.64
C GLY A 161 2.93 -22.14 11.56
N PHE A 162 1.75 -22.68 11.89
CA PHE A 162 0.48 -21.94 11.81
C PHE A 162 0.43 -20.79 12.79
N LEU A 163 0.28 -19.57 12.25
CA LEU A 163 -0.01 -18.38 13.04
C LEU A 163 -1.51 -18.10 13.08
N PRO A 164 -2.00 -17.44 14.14
CA PRO A 164 -3.35 -16.88 14.16
C PRO A 164 -3.62 -16.06 12.89
N LEU A 165 -4.88 -16.04 12.45
CA LEU A 165 -5.29 -15.18 11.33
C LEU A 165 -5.44 -13.72 11.75
N GLN A 166 -5.49 -13.43 13.05
CA GLN A 166 -5.60 -12.08 13.57
C GLN A 166 -4.24 -11.41 13.62
N HIS A 167 -4.17 -10.13 13.24
CA HIS A 167 -2.93 -9.37 13.29
C HIS A 167 -2.55 -9.03 14.73
N GLN A 168 -1.29 -9.28 15.11
CA GLN A 168 -0.71 -8.73 16.34
C GLN A 168 0.58 -7.98 15.99
N TYR A 169 0.53 -6.65 16.03
CA TYR A 169 1.67 -5.81 15.69
C TYR A 169 2.08 -4.95 16.87
N ASP A 170 3.38 -4.73 16.96
CA ASP A 170 3.98 -3.69 17.78
C ASP A 170 4.98 -2.90 16.90
N SER A 171 5.48 -1.78 17.41
CA SER A 171 6.37 -0.90 16.66
C SER A 171 7.45 -0.27 17.51
N ILE A 172 8.63 -0.11 16.92
CA ILE A 172 9.76 0.60 17.52
C ILE A 172 9.96 1.94 16.76
N PRO A 173 9.86 3.09 17.44
CA PRO A 173 10.06 4.40 16.82
C PRO A 173 11.44 4.57 16.17
N LEU A 174 11.48 5.29 15.05
CA LEU A 174 12.67 5.55 14.24
C LEU A 174 12.88 7.05 13.97
N ASP A 175 12.37 7.90 14.86
CA ASP A 175 12.42 9.35 14.65
C ASP A 175 13.84 9.89 14.64
N LEU A 176 14.12 10.76 13.67
CA LEU A 176 15.35 11.53 13.58
C LEU A 176 15.10 12.99 13.92
N SER A 177 16.13 13.67 14.41
CA SER A 177 16.09 15.13 14.54
C SER A 177 15.99 15.79 13.15
N ALA A 178 15.51 17.04 13.12
CA ALA A 178 15.46 17.82 11.88
C ALA A 178 16.87 17.98 11.26
N GLU A 179 17.91 18.12 12.09
CA GLU A 179 19.27 18.28 11.60
C GLU A 179 19.83 16.99 11.00
N GLU A 180 19.62 15.83 11.63
CA GLU A 180 19.97 14.53 11.06
C GLU A 180 19.24 14.28 9.74
N SER A 181 17.95 14.64 9.67
CA SER A 181 17.13 14.50 8.48
C SER A 181 17.67 15.33 7.30
N ARG A 182 18.05 16.59 7.55
CA ARG A 182 18.67 17.46 6.54
C ARG A 182 20.04 16.92 6.11
N ARG A 183 20.83 16.39 7.04
CA ARG A 183 22.13 15.79 6.76
C ARG A 183 22.01 14.52 5.91
N LEU A 184 21.01 13.69 6.16
CA LEU A 184 20.71 12.53 5.32
C LEU A 184 20.32 12.93 3.90
N LEU A 185 19.50 13.99 3.75
CA LEU A 185 19.17 14.55 2.44
C LEU A 185 20.44 15.02 1.71
N ARG A 186 21.38 15.67 2.41
CA ARG A 186 22.68 16.05 1.84
C ARG A 186 23.53 14.84 1.47
N ALA A 187 23.57 13.81 2.31
CA ALA A 187 24.29 12.57 2.02
C ALA A 187 23.77 11.88 0.74
N ALA A 188 22.44 11.76 0.61
CA ALA A 188 21.80 11.20 -0.59
C ALA A 188 22.16 12.00 -1.85
N ARG A 189 22.09 13.35 -1.78
CA ARG A 189 22.52 14.23 -2.87
C ARG A 189 24.00 14.05 -3.23
N GLY A 190 24.87 13.97 -2.23
CA GLY A 190 26.31 13.78 -2.44
C GLY A 190 26.66 12.45 -3.09
N GLU A 191 25.87 11.39 -2.83
CA GLU A 191 25.98 10.09 -3.50
C GLU A 191 25.22 10.03 -4.84
N ARG A 192 24.51 11.11 -5.22
CA ARG A 192 23.67 11.21 -6.42
C ARG A 192 22.59 10.12 -6.50
N VAL A 193 21.98 9.79 -5.35
CA VAL A 193 20.88 8.83 -5.24
C VAL A 193 19.67 9.47 -4.56
N SER A 194 18.49 8.86 -4.74
CA SER A 194 17.32 9.27 -3.97
C SER A 194 17.49 8.99 -2.47
N LEU A 195 16.78 9.75 -1.62
CA LEU A 195 16.72 9.46 -0.18
C LEU A 195 16.19 8.03 0.06
N TYR A 196 15.19 7.60 -0.74
CA TYR A 196 14.66 6.25 -0.65
C TYR A 196 15.76 5.19 -0.89
N ALA A 197 16.57 5.33 -1.94
CA ALA A 197 17.65 4.38 -2.23
C ALA A 197 18.66 4.28 -1.09
N LEU A 198 19.02 5.42 -0.48
CA LEU A 198 19.91 5.47 0.69
C LEU A 198 19.30 4.73 1.89
N LEU A 199 18.02 4.98 2.20
CA LEU A 199 17.31 4.32 3.29
C LEU A 199 17.16 2.81 3.06
N ALA A 200 16.82 2.40 1.82
CA ALA A 200 16.68 1.01 1.42
C ALA A 200 18.02 0.26 1.57
N ALA A 201 19.12 0.84 1.11
CA ALA A 201 20.45 0.25 1.29
C ALA A 201 20.85 0.13 2.77
N ALA A 202 20.57 1.15 3.59
CA ALA A 202 20.85 1.12 5.02
C ALA A 202 20.02 0.05 5.75
N LEU A 203 18.73 -0.10 5.38
CA LEU A 203 17.86 -1.14 5.91
C LEU A 203 18.34 -2.52 5.50
N ALA A 204 18.64 -2.72 4.21
CA ALA A 204 19.15 -3.97 3.68
C ALA A 204 20.44 -4.39 4.40
N ARG A 205 21.40 -3.48 4.58
CA ARG A 205 22.64 -3.75 5.31
C ARG A 205 22.42 -4.10 6.78
N THR A 206 21.42 -3.48 7.41
CA THR A 206 21.04 -3.81 8.79
C THR A 206 20.50 -5.23 8.88
N LEU A 207 19.55 -5.58 8.02
CA LEU A 207 18.94 -6.90 7.98
C LEU A 207 19.97 -7.98 7.63
N GLY A 208 20.78 -7.76 6.60
CA GLY A 208 21.80 -8.72 6.19
C GLY A 208 22.86 -8.97 7.26
N GLY A 209 23.34 -7.91 7.91
CA GLY A 209 24.28 -8.06 9.02
C GLY A 209 23.69 -8.75 10.24
N PHE A 210 22.40 -8.54 10.53
CA PHE A 210 21.73 -9.16 11.66
C PHE A 210 21.40 -10.64 11.42
N TYR A 211 20.92 -10.98 10.22
CA TYR A 211 20.47 -12.32 9.85
C TYR A 211 21.52 -13.15 9.10
N GLY A 212 22.73 -12.63 8.89
CA GLY A 212 23.79 -13.31 8.13
C GLY A 212 23.44 -13.53 6.66
N ARG A 213 22.65 -12.63 6.06
CA ARG A 213 22.22 -12.72 4.65
C ARG A 213 23.05 -11.80 3.78
N GLU A 214 23.62 -12.32 2.69
CA GLU A 214 24.30 -11.52 1.67
C GLU A 214 23.33 -11.01 0.59
N ARG A 215 22.21 -11.68 0.38
CA ARG A 215 21.17 -11.25 -0.57
C ARG A 215 19.82 -11.23 0.11
N LEU A 216 19.05 -10.20 -0.20
CA LEU A 216 17.68 -10.07 0.26
C LEU A 216 16.85 -9.27 -0.74
N ILE A 217 15.55 -9.26 -0.51
CA ILE A 217 14.58 -8.51 -1.31
C ILE A 217 13.83 -7.58 -0.37
N LEU A 218 13.90 -6.29 -0.65
CA LEU A 218 12.98 -5.31 -0.08
C LEU A 218 11.77 -5.16 -1.02
N SER A 219 10.65 -4.71 -0.48
CA SER A 219 9.48 -4.32 -1.27
C SER A 219 9.07 -2.89 -0.96
N THR A 220 8.51 -2.22 -1.96
CA THR A 220 7.83 -0.93 -1.78
C THR A 220 6.50 -0.94 -2.50
N PRO A 221 5.44 -0.42 -1.89
CA PRO A 221 4.22 -0.14 -2.62
C PRO A 221 4.48 0.91 -3.71
N SER A 222 3.64 0.90 -4.74
CA SER A 222 3.58 1.86 -5.83
C SER A 222 2.13 2.12 -6.19
N HIS A 223 1.79 3.32 -6.64
CA HIS A 223 0.46 3.65 -7.12
C HIS A 223 0.09 2.91 -8.43
N GLY A 224 1.08 2.41 -9.18
CA GLY A 224 0.88 1.78 -10.50
C GLY A 224 0.27 2.68 -11.59
N ARG A 225 0.08 3.98 -11.30
CA ARG A 225 -0.52 4.99 -12.18
C ARG A 225 0.50 5.63 -13.11
N VAL A 226 1.07 4.82 -14.00
CA VAL A 226 2.09 5.27 -14.98
C VAL A 226 1.51 6.09 -16.11
N ARG A 227 0.27 5.79 -16.51
CA ARG A 227 -0.43 6.48 -17.59
C ARG A 227 -1.18 7.71 -17.06
N PRO A 228 -1.13 8.86 -17.74
CA PRO A 228 -1.86 10.06 -17.32
C PRO A 228 -3.35 9.80 -17.07
N GLU A 229 -4.02 9.03 -17.94
CA GLU A 229 -5.45 8.74 -17.82
C GLU A 229 -5.79 7.98 -16.54
N THR A 230 -4.86 7.17 -16.02
CA THR A 230 -5.08 6.41 -14.79
C THR A 230 -5.10 7.30 -13.56
N ARG A 231 -4.53 8.51 -13.59
CA ARG A 231 -4.47 9.41 -12.40
C ARG A 231 -5.83 9.96 -11.98
N SER A 232 -6.78 10.04 -12.92
CA SER A 232 -8.13 10.56 -12.68
C SER A 232 -9.19 9.46 -12.55
N ALA A 233 -8.79 8.19 -12.48
CA ALA A 233 -9.70 7.05 -12.40
C ALA A 233 -9.78 6.47 -10.98
N VAL A 234 -10.98 6.03 -10.59
CA VAL A 234 -11.17 5.18 -9.39
C VAL A 234 -10.92 3.73 -9.79
N GLY A 235 -10.12 3.00 -9.01
CA GLY A 235 -9.78 1.60 -9.26
C GLY A 235 -8.60 1.10 -8.42
N LEU A 236 -8.29 -0.20 -8.51
CA LEU A 236 -7.10 -0.77 -7.90
C LEU A 236 -5.93 -0.77 -8.89
N PHE A 237 -5.13 0.31 -8.88
CA PHE A 237 -3.91 0.43 -9.70
C PHE A 237 -2.65 0.13 -8.91
N SER A 238 -2.73 0.23 -7.58
CA SER A 238 -1.58 0.00 -6.70
C SER A 238 -0.93 -1.37 -6.91
N ASN A 239 0.40 -1.38 -6.81
CA ASN A 239 1.25 -2.52 -7.08
C ASN A 239 2.40 -2.61 -6.06
N MET A 240 3.10 -3.73 -6.02
CA MET A 240 4.27 -3.95 -5.16
C MET A 240 5.52 -4.14 -6.00
N ILE A 241 6.47 -3.21 -5.85
CA ILE A 241 7.77 -3.27 -6.50
C ILE A 241 8.74 -4.07 -5.64
N GLN A 242 9.48 -4.99 -6.25
CA GLN A 242 10.55 -5.75 -5.60
C GLN A 242 11.90 -5.08 -5.84
N VAL A 243 12.71 -5.00 -4.80
CA VAL A 243 14.03 -4.37 -4.79
C VAL A 243 15.03 -5.42 -4.29
N PRO A 244 15.50 -6.33 -5.18
CA PRO A 244 16.56 -7.26 -4.85
C PRO A 244 17.87 -6.51 -4.57
N VAL A 245 18.49 -6.80 -3.44
CA VAL A 245 19.73 -6.18 -2.96
C VAL A 245 20.77 -7.26 -2.70
N ASP A 246 21.92 -7.12 -3.34
CA ASP A 246 23.12 -7.93 -3.07
C ASP A 246 24.09 -7.10 -2.21
N LEU A 247 24.32 -7.55 -0.99
CA LEU A 247 25.18 -6.90 0.00
C LEU A 247 26.65 -7.27 -0.17
N GLY A 248 26.95 -8.45 -0.71
CA GLY A 248 28.27 -9.06 -0.91
C GLY A 248 29.45 -8.41 -0.16
N GLN A 249 30.52 -8.11 -0.89
CA GLN A 249 31.65 -7.28 -0.41
C GLN A 249 31.54 -5.82 -0.88
N THR A 250 30.34 -5.38 -1.26
CA THR A 250 30.13 -4.06 -1.86
C THR A 250 30.33 -2.98 -0.79
N PRO A 251 31.19 -1.96 -1.00
CA PRO A 251 31.31 -0.84 -0.08
C PRO A 251 29.99 -0.04 -0.04
N PRO A 252 29.70 0.73 1.03
CA PRO A 252 28.43 1.42 1.19
C PRO A 252 27.98 2.30 0.00
N SER A 253 28.90 3.05 -0.62
CA SER A 253 28.59 3.89 -1.79
C SER A 253 28.27 3.08 -3.04
N GLY A 254 28.89 1.91 -3.21
CA GLY A 254 28.54 0.95 -4.25
C GLY A 254 27.13 0.41 -4.06
N LEU A 255 26.74 0.15 -2.80
CA LEU A 255 25.41 -0.35 -2.46
C LEU A 255 24.31 0.67 -2.76
N PHE A 256 24.54 1.96 -2.47
CA PHE A 256 23.56 3.01 -2.79
C PHE A 256 23.27 3.10 -4.28
N ARG A 257 24.32 3.10 -5.11
CA ARG A 257 24.17 3.14 -6.57
C ARG A 257 23.53 1.87 -7.12
N GLN A 258 23.86 0.71 -6.56
CA GLN A 258 23.23 -0.55 -6.93
C GLN A 258 21.71 -0.49 -6.66
N VAL A 259 21.31 -0.10 -5.45
CA VAL A 259 19.89 0.02 -5.08
C VAL A 259 19.16 1.05 -5.95
N ASP A 260 19.79 2.19 -6.24
CA ASP A 260 19.22 3.21 -7.15
C ASP A 260 19.06 2.67 -8.58
N GLY A 261 20.03 1.92 -9.09
CA GLY A 261 19.91 1.21 -10.37
C GLY A 261 18.77 0.21 -10.37
N VAL A 262 18.65 -0.62 -9.34
CA VAL A 262 17.53 -1.57 -9.17
C VAL A 262 16.18 -0.83 -9.18
N LEU A 263 16.08 0.30 -8.48
CA LEU A 263 14.85 1.08 -8.43
C LEU A 263 14.49 1.70 -9.77
N ARG A 264 15.48 2.12 -10.57
CA ARG A 264 15.25 2.59 -11.95
C ARG A 264 14.76 1.46 -12.84
N ASP A 265 15.38 0.28 -12.79
CA ASP A 265 14.92 -0.91 -13.51
C ASP A 265 13.49 -1.28 -13.10
N ALA A 266 13.23 -1.28 -11.79
CA ALA A 266 11.95 -1.67 -11.23
C ALA A 266 10.85 -0.63 -11.53
N SER A 267 11.21 0.65 -11.68
CA SER A 267 10.31 1.70 -12.14
C SER A 267 9.92 1.52 -13.61
N ALA A 268 10.82 1.02 -14.46
CA ALA A 268 10.48 0.64 -15.84
C ALA A 268 9.56 -0.59 -15.91
N GLY A 269 9.47 -1.36 -14.82
CA GLY A 269 8.58 -2.51 -14.63
C GLY A 269 7.42 -2.27 -13.66
N VAL A 270 7.09 -1.02 -13.32
CA VAL A 270 6.15 -0.73 -12.21
C VAL A 270 4.70 -1.12 -12.51
N ASP A 271 4.36 -1.25 -13.79
CA ASP A 271 3.10 -1.80 -14.31
C ASP A 271 3.09 -3.34 -14.34
N LEU A 272 4.23 -4.00 -14.11
CA LEU A 272 4.27 -5.46 -14.05
C LEU A 272 3.46 -5.97 -12.85
N PRO A 273 2.40 -6.75 -13.06
CA PRO A 273 1.49 -7.12 -11.99
C PRO A 273 2.20 -8.02 -10.96
N PHE A 274 2.33 -7.56 -9.71
CA PHE A 274 2.98 -8.33 -8.65
C PHE A 274 2.43 -9.76 -8.52
N GLY A 275 1.11 -9.94 -8.65
CA GLY A 275 0.50 -11.27 -8.59
C GLY A 275 1.04 -12.23 -9.66
N ARG A 276 1.28 -11.75 -10.89
CA ARG A 276 1.86 -12.56 -11.98
C ARG A 276 3.34 -12.85 -11.74
N LEU A 277 4.06 -11.87 -11.22
CA LEU A 277 5.45 -12.04 -10.80
C LEU A 277 5.57 -13.09 -9.69
N ALA A 278 4.69 -13.04 -8.68
CA ALA A 278 4.67 -14.00 -7.58
C ALA A 278 4.29 -15.42 -8.03
N GLU A 279 3.27 -15.56 -8.90
CA GLU A 279 2.92 -16.84 -9.55
C GLU A 279 4.15 -17.45 -10.25
N ALA A 280 4.83 -16.65 -11.10
CA ALA A 280 5.97 -17.11 -11.88
C ALA A 280 7.19 -17.47 -11.01
N VAL A 281 7.53 -16.61 -10.04
CA VAL A 281 8.69 -16.81 -9.14
C VAL A 281 8.51 -18.05 -8.28
N LEU A 282 7.35 -18.19 -7.63
CA LEU A 282 7.09 -19.27 -6.67
C LEU A 282 6.70 -20.58 -7.37
N GLY A 283 6.57 -20.60 -8.70
CA GLY A 283 6.14 -21.79 -9.45
C GLY A 283 4.72 -22.23 -9.09
N ARG A 284 3.91 -21.33 -8.53
CA ARG A 284 2.56 -21.64 -8.06
C ARG A 284 1.57 -21.32 -9.18
N GLN A 285 0.95 -22.37 -9.71
CA GLN A 285 -0.21 -22.27 -10.57
C GLN A 285 -1.48 -22.33 -9.69
N GLY A 286 -2.46 -21.45 -9.90
CA GLY A 286 -3.78 -21.54 -9.25
C GLY A 286 -4.21 -20.31 -8.45
N ASP A 287 -5.23 -20.49 -7.60
CA ASP A 287 -6.02 -19.42 -6.96
C ASP A 287 -5.56 -19.08 -5.52
N ALA A 288 -4.36 -19.55 -5.12
CA ALA A 288 -3.83 -19.29 -3.81
C ALA A 288 -3.52 -17.79 -3.62
N ALA A 289 -4.10 -17.17 -2.59
CA ALA A 289 -3.86 -15.77 -2.30
C ALA A 289 -2.38 -15.51 -1.94
N PHE A 290 -1.75 -14.56 -2.62
CA PHE A 290 -0.47 -14.00 -2.20
C PHE A 290 -0.72 -12.81 -1.28
N TYR A 291 0.03 -12.75 -0.19
CA TYR A 291 0.17 -11.50 0.54
C TYR A 291 1.15 -10.59 -0.20
N ARG A 292 1.02 -9.27 -0.03
CA ARG A 292 1.86 -8.25 -0.71
C ARG A 292 3.37 -8.39 -0.45
N HIS A 293 3.77 -9.18 0.54
CA HIS A 293 5.16 -9.46 0.88
C HIS A 293 5.64 -10.87 0.51
N ALA A 294 4.86 -11.63 -0.27
CA ALA A 294 5.17 -13.04 -0.55
C ALA A 294 6.56 -13.29 -1.18
N LEU A 295 7.22 -12.27 -1.73
CA LEU A 295 8.56 -12.37 -2.33
C LEU A 295 9.64 -11.62 -1.55
N ALA A 296 9.29 -10.82 -0.54
CA ALA A 296 10.18 -9.86 0.09
C ALA A 296 10.42 -10.18 1.57
N HIS A 297 11.63 -9.89 2.02
CA HIS A 297 12.07 -10.07 3.40
C HIS A 297 11.62 -8.89 4.29
N ALA A 298 11.58 -7.69 3.71
CA ALA A 298 11.11 -6.48 4.38
C ALA A 298 10.38 -5.55 3.42
N GLU A 299 9.53 -4.69 3.96
CA GLU A 299 8.90 -3.58 3.25
C GLU A 299 9.49 -2.25 3.74
N LEU A 300 9.82 -1.36 2.82
CA LEU A 300 10.16 0.03 3.12
C LEU A 300 9.13 0.95 2.47
N ARG A 301 8.55 1.85 3.26
CA ARG A 301 7.67 2.92 2.79
C ARG A 301 8.28 4.27 3.16
N LEU A 302 8.30 5.18 2.20
CA LEU A 302 8.71 6.57 2.41
C LEU A 302 7.61 7.51 1.93
N TYR A 303 7.03 8.24 2.87
CA TYR A 303 6.01 9.25 2.62
C TYR A 303 6.62 10.66 2.58
N GLY A 304 5.95 11.60 1.91
CA GLY A 304 6.25 13.04 1.96
C GLY A 304 7.41 13.54 1.10
N VAL A 305 8.18 12.63 0.49
CA VAL A 305 9.27 12.97 -0.45
C VAL A 305 8.88 12.72 -1.91
N THR A 306 7.91 11.85 -2.11
CA THR A 306 7.53 11.24 -3.40
C THR A 306 6.06 11.51 -3.75
N GLY A 307 5.44 12.53 -3.14
CA GLY A 307 4.01 12.85 -3.32
C GLY A 307 3.03 11.87 -2.65
N TRP A 308 3.53 10.95 -1.82
CA TRP A 308 2.75 9.93 -1.09
C TRP A 308 1.86 10.49 0.02
N ILE A 309 2.11 11.73 0.45
CA ILE A 309 1.20 12.39 1.38
C ILE A 309 0.07 12.92 0.51
N VAL A 310 -1.05 12.20 0.55
CA VAL A 310 -2.36 12.85 0.53
C VAL A 310 -2.27 13.90 1.63
N ASP A 311 -2.06 15.15 1.25
CA ASP A 311 -1.98 16.25 2.21
C ASP A 311 -3.32 16.33 2.91
N ARG A 312 -3.43 15.63 4.05
CA ARG A 312 -4.64 15.59 4.86
C ARG A 312 -5.04 17.00 5.33
N ARG A 313 -4.15 17.99 5.20
CA ARG A 313 -4.33 19.34 5.70
C ARG A 313 -5.16 20.24 4.79
N GLU A 314 -5.45 19.85 3.54
CA GLU A 314 -6.37 20.60 2.68
C GLU A 314 -7.39 19.65 2.01
N HIS A 315 -8.39 19.20 2.77
CA HIS A 315 -9.59 18.57 2.21
C HIS A 315 -10.83 19.33 2.64
N GLU A 316 -10.86 20.64 2.40
CA GLU A 316 -12.15 21.30 2.24
C GLU A 316 -12.83 20.67 1.01
N LEU A 317 -14.01 20.09 1.22
CA LEU A 317 -14.84 19.55 0.15
C LEU A 317 -15.93 20.59 -0.10
N PRO A 318 -15.68 21.64 -0.89
CA PRO A 318 -16.62 22.74 -1.03
C PRO A 318 -17.92 22.21 -1.61
N MET A 319 -18.91 22.04 -0.74
CA MET A 319 -20.24 21.53 -1.05
C MET A 319 -21.24 22.64 -0.74
N HIS A 320 -21.96 23.10 -1.75
CA HIS A 320 -22.86 24.24 -1.65
C HIS A 320 -23.91 24.05 -0.56
N GLY A 321 -23.88 24.91 0.46
CA GLY A 321 -24.82 24.85 1.59
C GLY A 321 -24.38 23.92 2.73
N LEU A 322 -23.18 23.35 2.68
CA LEU A 322 -22.62 22.51 3.74
C LEU A 322 -21.28 23.06 4.24
N ARG A 323 -21.03 22.92 5.54
CA ARG A 323 -19.69 22.99 6.11
C ARG A 323 -19.13 21.57 6.19
N THR A 324 -18.07 21.29 5.45
CA THR A 324 -17.48 19.94 5.36
C THR A 324 -16.16 19.85 6.09
N GLY A 325 -15.90 18.70 6.69
CA GLY A 325 -14.60 18.33 7.22
C GLY A 325 -14.46 16.81 7.27
N LEU A 326 -13.23 16.32 7.45
CA LEU A 326 -13.00 14.90 7.69
C LEU A 326 -13.32 14.59 9.15
N ALA A 327 -14.25 13.66 9.38
CA ALA A 327 -14.48 13.12 10.71
C ALA A 327 -13.23 12.33 11.17
N PRO A 328 -12.79 12.48 12.43
CA PRO A 328 -11.67 11.72 12.95
C PRO A 328 -12.02 10.23 12.96
N TYR A 329 -11.16 9.43 12.35
CA TYR A 329 -11.30 7.98 12.32
C TYR A 329 -9.93 7.33 12.49
N HIS A 330 -9.80 6.50 13.52
CA HIS A 330 -8.64 5.68 13.76
C HIS A 330 -8.98 4.25 13.36
N GLN A 331 -8.31 3.73 12.33
CA GLN A 331 -8.51 2.34 11.94
C GLN A 331 -7.90 1.41 13.00
N ASP A 332 -8.70 0.50 13.54
CA ASP A 332 -8.21 -0.57 14.40
C ASP A 332 -7.74 -1.76 13.54
N PHE A 333 -6.42 -1.85 13.34
CA PHE A 333 -5.81 -2.94 12.58
C PHE A 333 -5.89 -4.29 13.29
N SER A 334 -6.17 -4.33 14.60
CA SER A 334 -6.27 -5.58 15.38
C SER A 334 -7.51 -6.41 15.01
N ARG A 335 -8.54 -5.76 14.45
CA ARG A 335 -9.77 -6.42 13.98
C ARG A 335 -9.65 -7.02 12.57
N LEU A 336 -8.57 -6.74 11.86
CA LEU A 336 -8.33 -7.31 10.53
C LEU A 336 -7.92 -8.79 10.64
N LYS A 337 -8.19 -9.57 9.59
CA LYS A 337 -7.80 -10.98 9.52
C LYS A 337 -7.12 -11.28 8.19
N TYR A 338 -6.10 -12.14 8.25
CA TYR A 338 -5.53 -12.76 7.07
C TYR A 338 -6.51 -13.75 6.44
N ALA A 339 -6.49 -13.82 5.12
CA ALA A 339 -7.37 -14.72 4.36
C ALA A 339 -6.98 -16.21 4.56
N THR A 340 -5.69 -16.49 4.72
CA THR A 340 -5.17 -17.86 4.88
C THR A 340 -4.01 -17.90 5.89
N PRO A 341 -3.76 -19.05 6.53
CA PRO A 341 -2.60 -19.19 7.42
C PRO A 341 -1.26 -18.95 6.73
N GLN A 342 -1.13 -19.32 5.45
CA GLN A 342 0.08 -19.05 4.66
C GLN A 342 0.28 -17.55 4.44
N SER A 343 -0.81 -16.81 4.20
CA SER A 343 -0.74 -15.34 4.10
C SER A 343 -0.40 -14.70 5.45
N SER A 344 -0.89 -15.27 6.56
CA SER A 344 -0.53 -14.85 7.92
C SER A 344 0.96 -15.04 8.18
N LEU A 345 1.50 -16.23 7.91
CA LEU A 345 2.93 -16.52 8.09
C LEU A 345 3.82 -15.60 7.24
N ALA A 346 3.50 -15.46 5.94
CA ALA A 346 4.27 -14.60 5.04
C ALA A 346 4.24 -13.14 5.51
N ALA A 347 3.09 -12.64 5.96
CA ALA A 347 2.96 -11.28 6.46
C ALA A 347 3.67 -11.05 7.80
N ALA A 348 3.62 -12.03 8.70
CA ALA A 348 4.22 -11.95 10.02
C ALA A 348 5.76 -12.01 9.95
N ALA A 349 6.30 -12.78 9.01
CA ALA A 349 7.73 -12.88 8.78
C ALA A 349 8.34 -11.59 8.20
N THR A 350 7.56 -10.78 7.49
CA THR A 350 8.05 -9.52 6.91
C THR A 350 8.14 -8.41 7.94
N LEU A 351 9.30 -7.75 8.01
CA LEU A 351 9.46 -6.50 8.76
C LEU A 351 9.03 -5.30 7.89
N SER A 352 8.28 -4.36 8.44
CA SER A 352 7.85 -3.16 7.70
C SER A 352 8.43 -1.91 8.34
N VAL A 353 9.13 -1.09 7.56
CA VAL A 353 9.63 0.21 7.98
C VAL A 353 8.85 1.29 7.25
N GLY A 354 8.09 2.08 8.00
CA GLY A 354 7.34 3.22 7.46
C GLY A 354 7.95 4.51 7.96
N LEU A 355 8.43 5.35 7.04
CA LEU A 355 9.02 6.65 7.33
C LEU A 355 8.28 7.75 6.59
N THR A 356 8.16 8.92 7.20
CA THR A 356 7.52 10.10 6.63
C THR A 356 8.47 11.28 6.75
N MET A 357 8.72 11.96 5.64
CA MET A 357 9.40 13.26 5.63
C MET A 357 8.35 14.36 5.68
N GLU A 358 8.33 15.13 6.77
CA GLU A 358 7.37 16.21 6.95
C GLU A 358 8.05 17.38 7.67
N ALA A 359 7.85 18.59 7.16
CA ALA A 359 8.51 19.81 7.68
C ALA A 359 10.04 19.65 7.87
N GLY A 360 10.70 18.89 6.98
CA GLY A 360 12.14 18.64 7.01
C GLY A 360 12.61 17.65 8.08
N ARG A 361 11.69 16.89 8.70
CA ARG A 361 11.99 15.86 9.69
C ARG A 361 11.52 14.49 9.19
N LEU A 362 12.39 13.49 9.34
CA LEU A 362 12.09 12.09 9.05
C LEU A 362 11.62 11.39 10.32
N THR A 363 10.38 10.94 10.34
CA THR A 363 9.75 10.25 11.49
C THR A 363 9.11 8.96 11.05
N GLY A 364 8.93 8.02 11.98
CA GLY A 364 8.25 6.77 11.66
C GLY A 364 8.62 5.63 12.60
N ALA A 365 8.43 4.40 12.14
CA ALA A 365 8.66 3.22 12.97
C ALA A 365 8.99 1.97 12.16
N LEU A 366 9.68 1.04 12.83
CA LEU A 366 9.76 -0.37 12.43
C LEU A 366 8.58 -1.09 13.06
N ARG A 367 7.69 -1.64 12.24
CA ARG A 367 6.54 -2.46 12.62
C ARG A 367 6.89 -3.94 12.44
N TYR A 368 6.51 -4.75 13.43
CA TYR A 368 6.79 -6.18 13.45
C TYR A 368 5.62 -6.95 14.05
N GLU A 369 5.42 -8.18 13.59
CA GLU A 369 4.39 -9.06 14.13
C GLU A 369 4.94 -9.74 15.40
N THR A 370 4.23 -9.58 16.53
CA THR A 370 4.73 -9.96 17.88
C THR A 370 4.77 -11.47 18.14
N THR A 371 3.97 -12.24 17.42
CA THR A 371 3.97 -13.71 17.43
C THR A 371 5.16 -14.28 16.65
N TYR A 372 5.67 -13.56 15.63
CA TYR A 372 6.80 -14.01 14.82
C TYR A 372 8.14 -13.42 15.28
N HIS A 373 8.20 -12.11 15.47
CA HIS A 373 9.41 -11.37 15.83
C HIS A 373 9.38 -10.99 17.32
N GLY A 374 10.50 -11.20 18.00
CA GLY A 374 10.64 -10.76 19.38
C GLY A 374 10.91 -9.28 19.51
N ARG A 375 10.36 -8.63 20.54
CA ARG A 375 10.62 -7.22 20.82
C ARG A 375 12.12 -6.88 20.88
N ARG A 376 12.93 -7.69 21.57
CA ARG A 376 14.41 -7.51 21.63
C ARG A 376 15.06 -7.53 20.23
N THR A 377 14.59 -8.42 19.36
CA THR A 377 15.05 -8.50 17.96
C THR A 377 14.66 -7.24 17.19
N ALA A 378 13.41 -6.80 17.32
CA ALA A 378 12.92 -5.58 16.69
C ALA A 378 13.68 -4.33 17.17
N GLU A 379 13.95 -4.23 18.48
CA GLU A 379 14.74 -3.14 19.07
C GLU A 379 16.19 -3.15 18.58
N ALA A 380 16.83 -4.32 18.50
CA ALA A 380 18.19 -4.45 17.97
C ALA A 380 18.27 -4.02 16.49
N LEU A 381 17.31 -4.44 15.67
CA LEU A 381 17.21 -4.05 14.27
C LEU A 381 16.94 -2.56 14.10
N ALA A 382 16.00 -1.99 14.87
CA ALA A 382 15.69 -0.56 14.84
C ALA A 382 16.90 0.29 15.26
N ASN A 383 17.59 -0.12 16.33
CA ASN A 383 18.81 0.55 16.79
C ASN A 383 19.95 0.45 15.77
N GLY A 384 20.17 -0.73 15.18
CA GLY A 384 21.15 -0.93 14.13
C GLY A 384 20.86 -0.06 12.90
N PHE A 385 19.60 0.02 12.48
CA PHE A 385 19.19 0.87 11.37
C PHE A 385 19.40 2.35 11.69
N ARG A 386 18.91 2.83 12.85
CA ARG A 386 19.09 4.22 13.30
C ARG A 386 20.57 4.61 13.44
N GLY A 387 21.41 3.70 13.95
CA GLY A 387 22.86 3.91 14.03
C GLY A 387 23.47 4.18 12.65
N ARG A 388 23.12 3.37 11.65
CA ARG A 388 23.56 3.59 10.25
C ARG A 388 23.07 4.91 9.68
N LEU A 389 21.82 5.29 9.95
CA LEU A 389 21.29 6.59 9.51
C LEU A 389 22.06 7.76 10.14
N THR A 390 22.40 7.63 11.42
CA THR A 390 23.20 8.64 12.15
C THR A 390 24.60 8.76 11.54
N ASP A 391 25.25 7.65 11.22
CA ASP A 391 26.58 7.66 10.58
C ASP A 391 26.54 8.28 9.18
N LEU A 392 25.50 7.98 8.39
CA LEU A 392 25.30 8.60 7.07
C LEU A 392 25.04 10.11 7.18
N ALA A 393 24.30 10.55 8.20
CA ALA A 393 24.11 11.96 8.49
C ALA A 393 25.45 12.67 8.83
N ARG A 394 26.36 12.00 9.56
CA ARG A 394 27.71 12.54 9.83
C ARG A 394 28.53 12.71 8.56
N VAL A 395 28.49 11.74 7.64
CA VAL A 395 29.17 11.85 6.33
C VAL A 395 28.60 13.01 5.52
N GLY A 396 27.27 13.17 5.49
CA GLY A 396 26.60 14.29 4.82
C GLY A 396 26.94 15.67 5.41
N ALA A 397 27.39 15.74 6.66
CA ALA A 397 27.87 16.98 7.27
C ALA A 397 29.28 17.37 6.79
N ARG A 398 30.14 16.41 6.45
CA ARG A 398 31.53 16.65 6.01
C ARG A 398 31.65 17.08 4.53
N ARG A 399 30.57 16.94 3.76
CA ARG A 399 30.49 17.30 2.33
C ARG A 399 29.82 18.65 2.07
N ALA A 400 29.38 19.34 3.14
CA ALA A 400 28.93 20.72 3.10
C ALA A 400 30.14 21.64 3.28
#